data_AF-A0AAP7QK80-F1
#
_entry.id   AF-A0AAP7QK80-F1
#
_cell.length_a   1.000
_cell.length_b   1.000
_cell.length_c   1.000
_cell.angle_alpha   90.00
_cell.angle_beta   90.00
_cell.angle_gamma   90.00
#
_symmetry.space_group_name_H-M   'P 1'
#
loop_
_entity.id
_entity.type
_entity.pdbx_description
1 polymer ?
#
loop_
_entity_poly.entity_id
_entity_poly.type
_entity_poly.pdbx_seq_one_letter_code
_entity_poly.pdbx_strand_id
1 'polypeptide(L)'
;MKRTITYEQNIDIGYIYITPQAEHMKIKETIELDVNECVNVDIDKEGRVAGLELFAEESKVLQNVPVYEDELSLRLTDQEILSTYQLSGVEFQFSTPDHNGLIGFTIVDPIRYNVK
;
A
#
# COMPACT_ATOMS: atom_id res chain seq x y z
N MET A 1 5.85 -14.73 -5.50
CA MET A 1 5.62 -14.89 -4.04
C MET A 1 4.52 -13.94 -3.65
N LYS A 2 3.65 -14.31 -2.69
CA LYS A 2 2.64 -13.37 -2.17
C LYS A 2 3.30 -12.32 -1.27
N ARG A 3 2.73 -11.12 -1.23
CA ARG A 3 3.12 -10.06 -0.30
C ARG A 3 2.73 -10.44 1.11
N THR A 4 3.52 -9.95 2.05
CA THR A 4 3.19 -10.03 3.48
C THR A 4 2.20 -8.90 3.79
N ILE A 5 1.08 -9.28 4.41
CA ILE A 5 0.05 -8.37 4.93
C ILE A 5 -0.20 -8.75 6.38
N THR A 6 -0.21 -7.78 7.28
CA THR A 6 -0.48 -7.99 8.70
C THR A 6 -1.57 -7.05 9.19
N TYR A 7 -2.32 -7.47 10.20
CA TYR A 7 -3.33 -6.64 10.84
C TYR A 7 -3.43 -7.01 12.32
N GLU A 8 -3.31 -6.01 13.19
CA GLU A 8 -3.41 -6.14 14.65
C GLU A 8 -4.78 -5.64 15.11
N GLN A 9 -5.64 -6.59 15.47
CA GLN A 9 -7.05 -6.35 15.82
C GLN A 9 -7.23 -5.50 17.08
N ASN A 10 -6.26 -5.50 18.00
CA ASN A 10 -6.43 -4.80 19.28
C ASN A 10 -6.26 -3.28 19.18
N ILE A 11 -5.57 -2.79 18.14
CA ILE A 11 -5.24 -1.38 17.96
C ILE A 11 -5.64 -0.84 16.57
N ASP A 12 -6.27 -1.66 15.73
CA ASP A 12 -6.72 -1.29 14.38
C ASP A 12 -5.61 -0.71 13.51
N ILE A 13 -4.46 -1.40 13.47
CA ILE A 13 -3.31 -1.06 12.63
C ILE A 13 -2.97 -2.26 11.76
N GLY A 14 -2.63 -2.03 10.50
CA GLY A 14 -2.07 -3.09 9.66
C GLY A 14 -1.02 -2.60 8.71
N TYR A 15 -0.27 -3.55 8.15
CA TYR A 15 0.87 -3.28 7.31
C TYR A 15 0.77 -4.05 5.99
N ILE A 16 1.20 -3.41 4.91
CA ILE A 16 1.34 -4.03 3.59
C ILE A 16 2.76 -3.80 3.09
N TYR A 17 3.45 -4.85 2.66
CA TYR A 17 4.71 -4.69 1.91
C TYR A 17 4.43 -4.60 0.41
N ILE A 18 5.00 -3.59 -0.27
CA ILE A 18 4.75 -3.32 -1.70
C ILE A 18 5.28 -4.45 -2.59
N THR A 19 6.38 -5.07 -2.21
CA THR A 19 6.90 -6.29 -2.86
C THR A 19 7.24 -7.33 -1.80
N PRO A 20 7.26 -8.63 -2.13
CA PRO A 20 7.66 -9.67 -1.17
C PRO A 20 9.07 -9.46 -0.59
N GLN A 21 9.97 -8.82 -1.32
CA GLN A 21 11.35 -8.56 -0.87
C GLN A 21 11.45 -7.35 0.05
N ALA A 22 10.42 -6.48 0.07
CA ALA A 22 10.43 -5.25 0.85
C ALA A 22 10.46 -5.50 2.36
N GLU A 23 10.00 -6.67 2.83
CA GLU A 23 10.06 -7.09 4.24
C GLU A 23 11.49 -7.10 4.81
N HIS A 24 12.51 -7.21 3.95
CA HIS A 24 13.91 -7.23 4.35
C HIS A 24 14.67 -5.93 4.01
N MET A 25 13.97 -4.93 3.46
CA MET A 25 14.58 -3.65 3.10
C MET A 25 14.78 -2.76 4.32
N LYS A 26 15.78 -1.88 4.24
CA LYS A 26 16.00 -0.87 5.29
C LYS A 26 15.19 0.37 4.97
N ILE A 27 14.29 0.71 5.88
CA ILE A 27 13.53 1.96 5.83
C ILE A 27 14.46 3.13 6.15
N LYS A 28 14.37 4.18 5.34
CA LYS A 28 15.05 5.46 5.54
C LYS A 28 14.18 6.37 6.39
N GLU A 29 12.90 6.47 6.07
CA GLU A 29 11.92 7.30 6.75
C GLU A 29 10.51 6.76 6.49
N THR A 30 9.59 7.10 7.39
CA THR A 30 8.15 6.86 7.25
C THR A 30 7.49 8.23 7.17
N ILE A 31 6.65 8.44 6.16
CA ILE A 31 5.95 9.71 5.93
C ILE A 31 4.44 9.48 5.88
N GLU A 32 3.67 10.47 6.29
CA GLU A 32 2.23 10.48 6.05
C GLU A 32 1.96 10.67 4.55
N LEU A 33 0.96 10.00 4.00
CA LEU A 33 0.54 10.21 2.62
C LEU A 33 -0.20 11.54 2.50
N ASP A 34 0.28 12.44 1.64
CA ASP A 34 -0.22 13.83 1.52
C ASP A 34 -1.75 13.96 1.31
N VAL A 35 -2.41 12.91 0.80
CA VAL A 35 -3.85 12.90 0.49
C VAL A 35 -4.68 12.10 1.49
N ASN A 36 -4.07 11.36 2.41
CA ASN A 36 -4.77 10.50 3.37
C ASN A 36 -3.93 10.28 4.64
N GLU A 37 -4.30 10.96 5.72
CA GLU A 37 -3.62 10.90 7.03
C GLU A 37 -3.67 9.52 7.70
N CYS A 38 -4.56 8.63 7.25
CA CYS A 38 -4.67 7.26 7.76
C CYS A 38 -3.73 6.28 7.03
N VAL A 39 -2.90 6.76 6.11
CA VAL A 39 -1.92 5.96 5.37
C VAL A 39 -0.52 6.55 5.58
N ASN A 40 0.34 5.82 6.27
CA ASN A 40 1.78 6.08 6.28
C ASN A 40 2.46 5.24 5.20
N VAL A 41 3.52 5.81 4.64
CA VAL A 41 4.33 5.24 3.57
C VAL A 41 5.76 5.08 4.06
N ASP A 42 6.24 3.84 4.08
CA ASP A 42 7.63 3.54 4.37
C ASP A 42 8.49 3.75 3.13
N ILE A 43 9.47 4.64 3.22
CA ILE A 43 10.41 4.96 2.14
C ILE A 43 11.75 4.30 2.43
N ASP A 44 12.22 3.45 1.51
CA ASP A 44 13.52 2.80 1.64
C ASP A 44 14.69 3.74 1.32
N LYS A 45 15.92 3.23 1.49
CA LYS A 45 17.16 3.99 1.18
C LYS A 45 17.35 4.36 -0.29
N GLU A 46 16.63 3.71 -1.20
CA GLU A 46 16.64 4.01 -2.64
C GLU A 46 15.49 4.97 -3.02
N GLY A 47 14.69 5.41 -2.04
CA GLY A 47 13.56 6.30 -2.23
C GLY A 47 12.33 5.60 -2.82
N ARG A 48 12.22 4.28 -2.67
CA ARG A 48 11.04 3.50 -3.10
C ARG A 48 10.06 3.35 -1.94
N VAL A 49 8.79 3.14 -2.27
CA VAL A 49 7.81 2.71 -1.28
C VAL A 49 8.07 1.25 -0.93
N ALA A 50 8.52 0.98 0.28
CA ALA A 50 8.73 -0.38 0.77
C ALA A 50 7.44 -0.99 1.32
N GLY A 51 6.61 -0.18 1.98
CA GLY A 51 5.38 -0.64 2.59
C GLY A 51 4.45 0.51 2.95
N LEU A 52 3.28 0.11 3.44
CA LEU A 52 2.23 0.98 3.95
C LEU A 52 1.90 0.58 5.38
N GLU A 53 1.72 1.56 6.25
CA GLU A 53 1.08 1.40 7.56
C GLU A 53 -0.31 2.04 7.48
N LEU A 54 -1.35 1.27 7.77
CA LEU A 54 -2.74 1.72 7.70
C LEU A 54 -3.34 1.81 9.10
N PHE A 55 -4.08 2.89 9.35
CA PHE A 55 -4.71 3.18 10.63
C PHE A 55 -6.22 3.41 10.46
N ALA A 56 -6.95 3.36 11.57
CA ALA A 56 -8.37 3.74 11.65
C ALA A 56 -9.23 3.07 10.56
N GLU A 57 -9.95 3.83 9.75
CA GLU A 57 -10.85 3.28 8.73
C GLU A 57 -10.08 2.57 7.60
N GLU A 58 -8.84 2.99 7.30
CA GLU A 58 -8.01 2.39 6.26
C GLU A 58 -7.43 1.03 6.67
N SER A 59 -7.28 0.75 7.96
CA SER A 59 -6.77 -0.57 8.39
C SER A 59 -7.82 -1.67 8.25
N LYS A 60 -9.11 -1.32 8.27
CA LYS A 60 -10.23 -2.28 8.21
C LYS A 60 -10.24 -3.09 6.92
N VAL A 61 -9.73 -2.53 5.83
CA VAL A 61 -9.67 -3.23 4.55
C VAL A 61 -8.76 -4.48 4.62
N LEU A 62 -7.80 -4.51 5.55
CA LEU A 62 -6.86 -5.63 5.76
C LEU A 62 -7.46 -6.82 6.51
N GLN A 63 -8.68 -6.68 7.05
CA GLN A 63 -9.41 -7.82 7.62
C GLN A 63 -9.86 -8.82 6.55
N ASN A 64 -9.90 -8.38 5.29
CA ASN A 64 -10.36 -9.18 4.16
C ASN A 64 -9.19 -9.86 3.44
N VAL A 65 -9.49 -10.99 2.80
CA VAL A 65 -8.55 -11.61 1.86
C VAL A 65 -8.45 -10.72 0.61
N PRO A 66 -7.25 -10.43 0.09
CA PRO A 66 -7.11 -9.68 -1.15
C PRO A 66 -7.95 -10.29 -2.29
N VAL A 67 -8.70 -9.46 -2.99
CA VAL A 67 -9.52 -9.89 -4.14
C VAL A 67 -8.67 -10.10 -5.39
N TYR A 68 -7.50 -9.44 -5.46
CA TYR A 68 -6.55 -9.60 -6.55
C TYR A 68 -5.12 -9.36 -6.07
N GLU A 69 -4.19 -10.16 -6.57
CA GLU A 69 -2.75 -9.95 -6.36
C GLU A 69 -1.97 -10.53 -7.55
N ASP A 70 -1.07 -9.73 -8.14
CA ASP A 70 -0.03 -10.17 -9.07
C ASP A 70 1.33 -9.54 -8.70
N GLU A 71 2.32 -9.60 -9.58
CA GLU A 71 3.66 -9.06 -9.28
C GLU A 71 3.69 -7.53 -9.14
N LEU A 72 2.74 -6.80 -9.73
CA LEU A 72 2.69 -5.34 -9.77
C LEU A 72 1.60 -4.74 -8.90
N SER A 73 0.50 -5.44 -8.72
CA SER A 73 -0.71 -4.90 -8.14
C SER A 73 -1.24 -5.75 -7.00
N LEU A 74 -1.83 -5.07 -6.03
CA LEU A 74 -2.60 -5.65 -4.94
C LEU A 74 -3.93 -4.91 -4.87
N ARG A 75 -5.03 -5.66 -4.82
CA ARG A 75 -6.37 -5.12 -4.63
C ARG A 75 -7.04 -5.83 -3.46
N LEU A 76 -7.46 -5.05 -2.48
CA LEU A 76 -8.07 -5.53 -1.25
C LEU A 76 -9.61 -5.53 -1.32
N THR A 77 -10.20 -4.68 -2.16
CA THR A 77 -11.65 -4.62 -2.42
C THR A 77 -11.95 -4.61 -3.91
N ASP A 78 -13.17 -4.97 -4.30
CA ASP A 78 -13.66 -4.94 -5.69
C ASP A 78 -14.37 -3.61 -6.06
N GLN A 79 -14.37 -2.64 -5.15
CA GLN A 79 -14.99 -1.32 -5.32
C GLN A 79 -14.42 -0.54 -6.51
N GLU A 80 -15.22 0.33 -7.12
CA GLU A 80 -14.79 1.20 -8.20
C GLU A 80 -13.70 2.18 -7.73
N ILE A 81 -12.67 2.38 -8.56
CA ILE A 81 -11.60 3.35 -8.30
C ILE A 81 -12.11 4.73 -8.70
N LEU A 82 -12.26 5.63 -7.72
CA LEU A 82 -12.77 6.99 -7.93
C LEU A 82 -11.66 8.05 -7.87
N SER A 83 -10.54 7.75 -7.22
CA SER A 83 -9.34 8.60 -7.28
C SER A 83 -8.05 7.78 -7.17
N THR A 84 -6.95 8.38 -7.61
CA THR A 84 -5.60 7.80 -7.48
C THR A 84 -4.60 8.83 -6.97
N TYR A 85 -3.49 8.34 -6.42
CA TYR A 85 -2.35 9.17 -6.01
C TYR A 85 -1.04 8.42 -6.33
N GLN A 86 -0.09 9.11 -6.97
CA GLN A 86 1.18 8.49 -7.35
C GLN A 86 2.32 8.99 -6.47
N LEU A 87 3.11 8.05 -5.94
CA LEU A 87 4.30 8.34 -5.16
C LEU A 87 5.38 7.31 -5.48
N SER A 88 6.58 7.79 -5.84
CA SER A 88 7.78 6.97 -6.01
C SER A 88 7.58 5.70 -6.87
N GLY A 89 6.81 5.80 -7.95
CA GLY A 89 6.56 4.70 -8.88
C GLY A 89 5.45 3.72 -8.46
N VAL A 90 4.66 4.07 -7.45
CA VAL A 90 3.45 3.35 -7.03
C VAL A 90 2.24 4.26 -7.19
N GLU A 91 1.16 3.73 -7.76
CA GLU A 91 -0.15 4.37 -7.82
C GLU A 91 -1.07 3.74 -6.78
N PHE A 92 -1.48 4.51 -5.78
CA PHE A 92 -2.50 4.15 -4.81
C PHE A 92 -3.89 4.44 -5.36
N GLN A 93 -4.85 3.57 -5.06
CA GLN A 93 -6.20 3.58 -5.61
C GLN A 93 -7.22 3.69 -4.48
N PHE A 94 -8.17 4.60 -4.61
CA PHE A 94 -9.15 4.90 -3.57
C PHE A 94 -10.59 4.82 -4.09
N SER A 95 -11.50 4.45 -3.20
CA SER A 95 -12.93 4.26 -3.48
C SER A 95 -13.76 5.53 -3.36
N THR A 96 -13.13 6.66 -3.02
CA THR A 96 -13.78 7.97 -2.94
C THR A 96 -12.98 9.02 -3.71
N PRO A 97 -13.61 10.11 -4.21
CA PRO A 97 -12.90 11.18 -4.89
C PRO A 97 -11.86 11.91 -4.02
N ASP A 98 -12.06 11.93 -2.71
CA ASP A 98 -11.22 12.61 -1.72
C ASP A 98 -10.16 11.68 -1.10
N HIS A 99 -9.75 10.63 -1.83
CA HIS A 99 -8.63 9.74 -1.47
C HIS A 99 -8.81 8.96 -0.15
N ASN A 100 -10.05 8.72 0.27
CA ASN A 100 -10.38 7.79 1.35
C ASN A 100 -10.82 6.42 0.81
N GLY A 101 -10.71 5.39 1.65
CA GLY A 101 -11.09 4.02 1.36
C GLY A 101 -10.15 3.37 0.36
N LEU A 102 -8.95 3.05 0.81
CA LEU A 102 -7.88 2.39 0.07
C LEU A 102 -8.38 1.08 -0.54
N ILE A 103 -8.35 1.01 -1.86
CA ILE A 103 -8.65 -0.19 -2.63
C ILE A 103 -7.40 -1.05 -2.75
N GLY A 104 -6.23 -0.42 -2.90
CA GLY A 104 -4.96 -1.10 -3.13
C GLY A 104 -3.98 -0.21 -3.88
N PHE A 105 -3.06 -0.84 -4.61
CA PHE A 105 -2.04 -0.13 -5.38
C PHE A 105 -1.60 -0.89 -6.63
N THR A 106 -0.93 -0.17 -7.53
CA THR A 106 -0.22 -0.70 -8.70
C THR A 106 1.19 -0.10 -8.77
N ILE A 107 2.21 -0.95 -8.95
CA ILE A 107 3.57 -0.51 -9.29
C ILE A 107 3.58 -0.06 -10.76
N VAL A 108 3.68 1.25 -10.97
CA VAL A 108 3.68 1.88 -12.31
C VAL A 108 5.08 2.12 -12.87
N ASP A 109 6.12 1.92 -12.05
CA ASP A 109 7.53 1.90 -12.47
C ASP A 109 8.19 0.55 -12.12
N PRO A 110 7.90 -0.54 -12.85
CA PRO A 110 8.41 -1.88 -12.53
C PRO A 110 9.94 -1.95 -12.48
N ILE A 111 10.63 -1.14 -13.29
CA ILE A 111 12.09 -1.09 -13.35
C ILE A 111 12.65 -0.63 -12.02
N ARG A 112 12.07 0.41 -11.41
CA ARG A 112 12.47 0.90 -10.08
C ARG A 112 12.32 -0.16 -9.00
N TYR A 113 11.35 -1.05 -9.13
CA TYR A 113 11.04 -2.11 -8.17
C TYR A 113 11.65 -3.47 -8.52
N ASN A 114 12.44 -3.56 -9.61
CA ASN A 114 13.01 -4.81 -10.11
C ASN A 114 11.96 -5.91 -10.35
N VAL A 115 10.74 -5.52 -10.72
CA VAL A 115 9.66 -6.44 -11.14
C VAL A 115 9.74 -6.62 -12.66
N LYS A 116 9.62 -7.87 -13.13
CA LYS A 116 9.85 -8.24 -14.53
C LYS A 116 8.58 -8.28 -15.36
#